data_AF-A0A9R1NJ56-F1
#
_entry.id   AF-A0A9R1NJ56-F1
#
_cell.length_a   1.000
_cell.length_b   1.000
_cell.length_c   1.000
_cell.angle_alpha   90.00
_cell.angle_beta   90.00
_cell.angle_gamma   90.00
#
_symmetry.space_group_name_H-M   'P 1'
#
loop_
_entity.id
_entity.type
_entity.pdbx_description
1 polymer ?
#
loop_
_entity_poly.entity_id
_entity_poly.type
_entity_poly.pdbx_seq_one_letter_code
_entity_poly.pdbx_strand_id
1 'polypeptide(L)'
;MGYVVRDVVVVLALAAAAARLDSWLAWPVYWAAQGTMFWALFVLGHDCGHGSFSNNAKLNSVVGHILHSSILVPYNGWRISHRTHHQNHGHVENDESWHPLPEKLYRSLDSATRKLRFALPFPMLAYPFYLWSRSPGKSGSHFHPSSDLFQPNEKKDILTSTTCWLAMAGLLAGLTVVMGPLQILKLYAVPYWIFVMWLDFVTYLHHLFPQIPHYHLVEATEAAKPVLGKYYREPDKSGPFPFHLFGALARSMKSDHYVSDTGDIIYYQTDPKLAGGAQASD
;
A
#
# COMPACT_ATOMS: atom_id res chain seq x y z
N MET A 1 15.73 -18.15 2.26
CA MET A 1 14.79 -19.09 1.60
C MET A 1 13.79 -19.74 2.55
N GLY A 2 14.18 -20.10 3.78
CA GLY A 2 13.25 -20.75 4.74
C GLY A 2 11.93 -19.99 4.96
N TYR A 3 11.96 -18.66 5.05
CA TYR A 3 10.75 -17.83 5.24
C TYR A 3 9.79 -17.88 4.04
N VAL A 4 10.32 -17.83 2.81
CA VAL A 4 9.49 -17.91 1.59
C VAL A 4 8.78 -19.26 1.51
N VAL A 5 9.52 -20.36 1.71
CA VAL A 5 8.94 -21.71 1.68
C VAL A 5 7.88 -21.87 2.77
N ARG A 6 8.17 -21.41 4.00
CA ARG A 6 7.21 -21.43 5.10
C ARG A 6 5.92 -20.69 4.72
N ASP A 7 6.03 -19.46 4.24
CA ASP A 7 4.85 -18.62 3.99
C ASP A 7 4.01 -19.16 2.82
N VAL A 8 4.66 -19.67 1.76
CA VAL A 8 3.97 -20.35 0.67
C VAL A 8 3.28 -21.63 1.14
N VAL A 9 3.93 -22.43 1.98
CA VAL A 9 3.31 -23.64 2.57
C VAL A 9 2.10 -23.28 3.41
N VAL A 10 2.18 -22.23 4.24
CA VAL A 10 1.04 -21.76 5.05
C VAL A 10 -0.11 -21.28 4.16
N VAL A 11 0.18 -20.49 3.11
CA VAL A 11 -0.81 -20.04 2.12
C VAL A 11 -1.53 -21.23 1.48
N LEU A 12 -0.79 -22.23 1.01
CA LEU A 12 -1.37 -23.42 0.37
C LEU A 12 -2.15 -24.28 1.38
N ALA A 13 -1.64 -24.44 2.60
CA ALA A 13 -2.28 -25.22 3.64
C ALA A 13 -3.59 -24.58 4.11
N LEU A 14 -3.63 -23.25 4.30
CA LEU A 14 -4.85 -22.52 4.63
C LEU A 14 -5.90 -22.69 3.52
N ALA A 15 -5.51 -22.51 2.26
CA ALA A 15 -6.42 -22.65 1.12
C ALA A 15 -6.97 -24.08 1.01
N ALA A 16 -6.11 -25.09 1.15
CA ALA A 16 -6.52 -26.49 1.12
C ALA A 16 -7.45 -26.84 2.29
N ALA A 17 -7.13 -26.38 3.51
CA ALA A 17 -7.97 -26.61 4.69
C ALA A 17 -9.35 -25.94 4.55
N ALA A 18 -9.39 -24.69 4.10
CA ALA A 18 -10.65 -23.97 3.88
C ALA A 18 -11.50 -24.62 2.79
N ALA A 19 -10.88 -25.01 1.67
CA ALA A 19 -11.57 -25.74 0.61
C ALA A 19 -12.08 -27.11 1.06
N ARG A 20 -11.35 -27.80 1.96
CA ARG A 20 -11.74 -29.11 2.47
C ARG A 20 -12.86 -29.04 3.51
N LEU A 21 -12.89 -27.98 4.31
CA LEU A 21 -13.93 -27.72 5.32
C LEU A 21 -15.20 -27.16 4.69
N ASP A 22 -15.08 -26.31 3.67
CA ASP A 22 -16.15 -25.61 2.93
C ASP A 22 -17.33 -25.18 3.81
N SER A 23 -17.02 -24.46 4.88
CA SER A 23 -17.99 -24.01 5.87
C SER A 23 -18.03 -22.51 5.97
N TRP A 24 -19.23 -21.93 6.02
CA TRP A 24 -19.44 -20.50 6.26
C TRP A 24 -18.89 -20.00 7.59
N LEU A 25 -18.65 -20.89 8.57
CA LEU A 25 -17.96 -20.53 9.81
C LEU A 25 -16.43 -20.49 9.61
N ALA A 26 -15.88 -21.31 8.70
CA ALA A 26 -14.45 -21.34 8.41
C ALA A 26 -14.02 -20.21 7.47
N TRP A 27 -14.89 -19.79 6.55
CA TRP A 27 -14.57 -18.79 5.52
C TRP A 27 -14.07 -17.45 6.09
N PRO A 28 -14.72 -16.81 7.08
CA PRO A 28 -14.23 -15.53 7.64
C PRO A 28 -12.86 -15.66 8.31
N VAL A 29 -12.62 -16.76 9.05
CA VAL A 29 -11.32 -17.02 9.70
C VAL A 29 -10.24 -17.23 8.65
N TYR A 30 -10.55 -18.02 7.62
CA TYR A 30 -9.67 -18.22 6.48
C TYR A 30 -9.36 -16.91 5.76
N TRP A 31 -10.36 -16.07 5.46
CA TRP A 31 -10.16 -14.81 4.76
C TRP A 31 -9.22 -13.87 5.51
N ALA A 32 -9.42 -13.72 6.82
CA ALA A 32 -8.55 -12.91 7.66
C ALA A 32 -7.11 -13.45 7.69
N ALA A 33 -6.94 -14.76 7.89
CA ALA A 33 -5.62 -15.39 7.93
C ALA A 33 -4.91 -15.35 6.57
N GLN A 34 -5.62 -15.71 5.49
CA GLN A 34 -5.09 -15.78 4.14
C GLN A 34 -4.73 -14.40 3.60
N GLY A 35 -5.57 -13.39 3.82
CA GLY A 35 -5.27 -12.01 3.42
C GLY A 35 -4.07 -11.44 4.18
N THR A 36 -3.92 -11.78 5.46
CA THR A 36 -2.72 -11.44 6.24
C THR A 36 -1.47 -12.15 5.72
N MET A 37 -1.59 -13.40 5.26
CA MET A 37 -0.47 -14.10 4.63
C MET A 37 -0.12 -13.53 3.25
N PHE A 38 -1.09 -13.07 2.46
CA PHE A 38 -0.82 -12.33 1.23
C PHE A 38 -0.08 -11.02 1.50
N TRP A 39 -0.42 -10.32 2.59
CA TRP A 39 0.38 -9.20 3.09
C TRP A 39 1.81 -9.63 3.47
N ALA A 40 2.01 -10.77 4.12
CA ALA A 40 3.35 -11.29 4.39
C ALA A 40 4.15 -11.57 3.10
N LEU A 41 3.51 -12.10 2.05
CA LEU A 41 4.16 -12.26 0.73
C LEU A 41 4.55 -10.92 0.11
N PHE A 42 3.70 -9.90 0.28
CA PHE A 42 4.02 -8.53 -0.15
C PHE A 42 5.27 -8.01 0.55
N VAL A 43 5.37 -8.16 1.87
CA VAL A 43 6.54 -7.72 2.68
C VAL A 43 7.81 -8.42 2.22
N LEU A 44 7.79 -9.74 2.00
CA LEU A 44 8.95 -10.46 1.48
C LEU A 44 9.37 -9.99 0.08
N GLY A 45 8.40 -9.72 -0.81
CA GLY A 45 8.69 -9.15 -2.12
C GLY A 45 9.16 -7.68 -2.04
N HIS A 46 8.69 -6.92 -1.06
CA HIS A 46 9.16 -5.57 -0.75
C HIS A 46 10.64 -5.58 -0.35
N ASP A 47 11.05 -6.51 0.52
CA ASP A 47 12.45 -6.68 0.92
C ASP A 47 13.34 -7.15 -0.24
N CYS A 48 12.80 -7.94 -1.15
CA CYS A 48 13.47 -8.23 -2.43
C CYS A 48 13.67 -6.96 -3.25
N GLY A 49 12.66 -6.08 -3.30
CA GLY A 49 12.69 -4.80 -4.01
C GLY A 49 13.77 -3.84 -3.49
N HIS A 50 13.97 -3.83 -2.17
CA HIS A 50 15.06 -3.10 -1.50
C HIS A 50 16.43 -3.79 -1.59
N GLY A 51 16.45 -5.07 -1.96
CA GLY A 51 17.65 -5.89 -1.96
C GLY A 51 18.10 -6.36 -0.57
N SER A 52 17.31 -6.12 0.48
CA SER A 52 17.60 -6.53 1.86
C SER A 52 17.32 -8.01 2.14
N PHE A 53 16.54 -8.66 1.28
CA PHE A 53 16.20 -10.08 1.44
C PHE A 53 17.40 -11.03 1.24
N SER A 54 18.35 -10.69 0.36
CA SER A 54 19.55 -11.48 0.07
C SER A 54 20.64 -10.62 -0.57
N ASN A 55 21.91 -10.97 -0.36
CA ASN A 55 23.05 -10.35 -1.03
C ASN A 55 23.13 -10.64 -2.54
N ASN A 56 22.27 -11.53 -3.07
CA ASN A 56 22.21 -11.85 -4.50
C ASN A 56 21.03 -11.15 -5.19
N ALA A 57 21.34 -10.15 -6.03
CA ALA A 57 20.34 -9.38 -6.76
C ALA A 57 19.46 -10.22 -7.71
N LYS A 58 20.01 -11.27 -8.34
CA LYS A 58 19.23 -12.17 -9.20
C LYS A 58 18.21 -12.95 -8.38
N LEU A 59 18.61 -13.41 -7.20
CA LEU A 59 17.72 -14.13 -6.29
C LEU A 59 16.58 -13.23 -5.81
N ASN A 60 16.89 -11.99 -5.42
CA ASN A 60 15.87 -11.00 -5.05
C ASN A 60 14.90 -10.75 -6.21
N SER A 61 15.42 -10.59 -7.43
CA SER A 61 14.57 -10.39 -8.62
C SER A 61 13.63 -11.58 -8.86
N VAL A 62 14.14 -12.81 -8.84
CA VAL A 62 13.32 -14.02 -9.06
C VAL A 62 12.27 -14.18 -7.97
N VAL A 63 12.67 -14.09 -6.70
CA VAL A 63 11.75 -14.26 -5.57
C VAL A 63 10.72 -13.14 -5.53
N GLY A 64 11.13 -11.89 -5.76
CA GLY A 64 10.25 -10.74 -5.84
C GLY A 64 9.18 -10.90 -6.92
N HIS A 65 9.55 -11.32 -8.14
CA HIS A 65 8.58 -11.58 -9.21
C HIS A 65 7.59 -12.68 -8.83
N ILE A 66 8.04 -13.79 -8.24
CA ILE A 66 7.15 -14.88 -7.83
C ILE A 66 6.16 -14.40 -6.79
N LEU A 67 6.66 -13.76 -5.72
CA LEU A 67 5.84 -13.32 -4.60
C LEU A 67 4.84 -12.25 -5.01
N HIS A 68 5.30 -11.16 -5.63
CA HIS A 68 4.43 -10.05 -6.02
C HIS A 68 3.45 -10.42 -7.12
N SER A 69 3.86 -11.17 -8.14
CA SER A 69 2.91 -11.57 -9.20
C SER A 69 1.81 -12.46 -8.64
N SER A 70 2.11 -13.32 -7.65
CA SER A 70 1.11 -14.20 -7.02
C SER A 70 -0.01 -13.45 -6.30
N ILE A 71 0.22 -12.19 -5.94
CA ILE A 71 -0.75 -11.27 -5.33
C ILE A 71 -1.03 -10.07 -6.24
N LEU A 72 -0.92 -10.25 -7.56
CA LEU A 72 -1.25 -9.26 -8.60
C LEU A 72 -0.53 -7.90 -8.46
N VAL A 73 0.71 -7.91 -7.97
CA VAL A 73 1.60 -6.75 -7.95
C VAL A 73 2.66 -6.87 -9.05
N PRO A 74 2.82 -5.87 -9.94
CA PRO A 74 3.89 -5.87 -10.94
C PRO A 74 5.23 -5.53 -10.27
N TYR A 75 6.04 -6.55 -9.96
CA TYR A 75 7.23 -6.40 -9.12
C TYR A 75 8.14 -5.21 -9.48
N ASN A 76 8.63 -5.10 -10.72
CA ASN A 76 9.50 -3.99 -11.12
C ASN A 76 8.76 -2.66 -11.21
N GLY A 77 7.52 -2.66 -11.70
CA GLY A 77 6.71 -1.44 -11.77
C GLY A 77 6.55 -0.83 -10.38
N TRP A 78 6.15 -1.65 -9.42
CA TRP A 78 6.05 -1.26 -8.01
C TRP A 78 7.43 -0.98 -7.38
N ARG A 79 8.46 -1.80 -7.61
CA ARG A 79 9.80 -1.60 -7.03
C ARG A 79 10.40 -0.25 -7.41
N ILE A 80 10.23 0.16 -8.68
CA ILE A 80 10.76 1.42 -9.17
C ILE A 80 9.97 2.60 -8.59
N SER A 81 8.63 2.57 -8.61
CA SER A 81 7.84 3.63 -7.98
C SER A 81 8.07 3.72 -6.48
N HIS A 82 8.22 2.59 -5.80
CA HIS A 82 8.51 2.50 -4.38
C HIS A 82 9.89 3.06 -4.03
N ARG A 83 10.91 2.80 -4.87
CA ARG A 83 12.23 3.44 -4.72
C ARG A 83 12.12 4.96 -4.88
N THR A 84 11.39 5.43 -5.90
CA THR A 84 11.15 6.87 -6.12
C THR A 84 10.39 7.48 -4.95
N HIS A 85 9.40 6.78 -4.40
CA HIS A 85 8.69 7.16 -3.18
C HIS A 85 9.66 7.35 -2.01
N HIS A 86 10.48 6.35 -1.68
CA HIS A 86 11.43 6.44 -0.56
C HIS A 86 12.46 7.56 -0.72
N GLN A 87 12.88 7.87 -1.95
CA GLN A 87 13.78 9.00 -2.23
C GLN A 87 13.13 10.36 -2.00
N ASN A 88 11.81 10.44 -2.09
CA ASN A 88 11.04 11.68 -2.07
C ASN A 88 9.98 11.69 -0.95
N HIS A 89 10.10 10.82 0.05
CA HIS A 89 9.07 10.62 1.07
C HIS A 89 8.69 11.95 1.75
N GLY A 90 7.40 12.27 1.74
CA GLY A 90 6.88 13.52 2.32
C GLY A 90 7.08 14.78 1.45
N HIS A 91 7.66 14.65 0.26
CA HIS A 91 7.78 15.74 -0.70
C HIS A 91 6.48 15.91 -1.49
N VAL A 92 5.86 17.09 -1.41
CA VAL A 92 4.53 17.41 -1.97
C VAL A 92 4.42 17.08 -3.47
N GLU A 93 5.46 17.38 -4.25
CA GLU A 93 5.46 17.17 -5.71
C GLU A 93 6.04 15.81 -6.15
N ASN A 94 7.12 15.37 -5.51
CA ASN A 94 7.96 14.28 -6.01
C ASN A 94 7.63 12.91 -5.40
N ASP A 95 6.94 12.85 -4.26
CA ASP A 95 6.49 11.59 -3.67
C ASP A 95 5.42 10.90 -4.53
N GLU A 96 5.51 9.58 -4.73
CA GLU A 96 4.69 8.82 -5.67
C GLU A 96 3.34 8.30 -5.13
N SER A 97 3.23 7.94 -3.85
CA SER A 97 2.08 7.17 -3.36
C SER A 97 1.12 8.04 -2.55
N TRP A 98 1.34 8.16 -1.25
CA TRP A 98 0.53 8.93 -0.32
C TRP A 98 1.25 10.21 0.08
N HIS A 99 1.02 11.26 -0.71
CA HIS A 99 1.57 12.59 -0.47
C HIS A 99 0.44 13.63 -0.31
N PRO A 100 0.72 14.72 0.42
CA PRO A 100 -0.22 15.84 0.52
C PRO A 100 -0.55 16.40 -0.87
N LEU A 101 -1.84 16.65 -1.13
CA LEU A 101 -2.28 17.29 -2.36
C LEU A 101 -2.28 18.82 -2.18
N PRO A 102 -1.67 19.59 -3.11
CA PRO A 102 -1.89 21.03 -3.18
C PRO A 102 -3.39 21.35 -3.31
N GLU A 103 -3.83 22.42 -2.67
CA GLU A 103 -5.24 22.83 -2.62
C GLU A 103 -5.86 22.91 -4.01
N LYS A 104 -5.17 23.53 -4.98
CA LYS A 104 -5.68 23.64 -6.36
C LYS A 104 -5.94 22.28 -6.99
N LEU A 105 -5.02 21.34 -6.81
CA LEU A 105 -5.16 19.97 -7.33
C LEU A 105 -6.31 19.26 -6.61
N TYR A 106 -6.37 19.33 -5.29
CA TYR A 106 -7.45 18.74 -4.49
C TYR A 106 -8.83 19.24 -4.94
N ARG A 107 -9.00 20.55 -5.12
CA ARG A 107 -10.27 21.17 -5.56
C ARG A 107 -10.67 20.79 -6.99
N SER A 108 -9.71 20.43 -7.83
CA SER A 108 -9.94 19.97 -9.20
C SER A 108 -10.43 18.53 -9.30
N LEU A 109 -10.30 17.74 -8.22
CA LEU A 109 -10.68 16.33 -8.23
C LEU A 109 -12.20 16.14 -8.29
N ASP A 110 -12.63 15.16 -9.06
CA ASP A 110 -14.02 14.71 -9.05
C ASP A 110 -14.40 14.09 -7.69
N SER A 111 -15.70 13.93 -7.46
CA SER A 111 -16.22 13.43 -6.19
C SER A 111 -15.87 11.96 -5.91
N ALA A 112 -15.71 11.13 -6.94
CA ALA A 112 -15.35 9.73 -6.76
C ALA A 112 -13.90 9.60 -6.34
N THR A 113 -12.98 10.33 -6.99
CA THR A 113 -11.55 10.35 -6.60
C THR A 113 -11.36 10.89 -5.19
N ARG A 114 -12.09 11.95 -4.80
CA ARG A 114 -12.05 12.45 -3.41
C ARG A 114 -12.56 11.44 -2.39
N LYS A 115 -13.67 10.75 -2.68
CA LYS A 115 -14.18 9.68 -1.80
C LYS A 115 -13.20 8.52 -1.70
N LEU A 116 -12.65 8.07 -2.83
CA LEU A 116 -11.65 7.01 -2.88
C LEU A 116 -10.42 7.36 -2.02
N ARG A 117 -10.00 8.62 -2.02
CA ARG A 117 -8.77 9.04 -1.33
C ARG A 117 -8.98 9.42 0.14
N PHE A 118 -10.17 9.88 0.55
CA PHE A 118 -10.38 10.46 1.89
C PHE A 118 -11.60 9.94 2.67
N ALA A 119 -12.53 9.20 2.06
CA ALA A 119 -13.75 8.75 2.75
C ALA A 119 -13.70 7.26 3.07
N LEU A 120 -13.60 6.89 4.35
CA LEU A 120 -13.63 5.48 4.75
C LEU A 120 -14.91 4.77 4.26
N PRO A 121 -14.79 3.50 3.81
CA PRO A 121 -13.59 2.66 3.80
C PRO A 121 -12.75 2.75 2.51
N PHE A 122 -13.12 3.59 1.54
CA PHE A 122 -12.59 3.54 0.19
C PHE A 122 -11.06 3.71 0.05
N PRO A 123 -10.35 4.51 0.87
CA PRO A 123 -8.90 4.60 0.83
C PRO A 123 -8.18 3.27 1.06
N MET A 124 -8.83 2.34 1.77
CA MET A 124 -8.29 1.00 2.03
C MET A 124 -8.40 0.06 0.81
N LEU A 125 -8.90 0.57 -0.31
CA LEU A 125 -9.08 -0.17 -1.57
C LEU A 125 -8.31 0.50 -2.71
N ALA A 126 -7.48 1.50 -2.43
CA ALA A 126 -6.89 2.39 -3.42
C ALA A 126 -5.72 1.75 -4.19
N TYR A 127 -4.98 0.83 -3.57
CA TYR A 127 -3.73 0.32 -4.13
C TYR A 127 -3.84 -0.26 -5.57
N PRO A 128 -4.83 -1.10 -5.92
CA PRO A 128 -4.96 -1.60 -7.29
C PRO A 128 -5.19 -0.48 -8.32
N PHE A 129 -5.93 0.57 -7.94
CA PHE A 129 -6.15 1.74 -8.80
C PHE A 129 -4.88 2.58 -8.95
N TYR A 130 -4.12 2.73 -7.85
CA TYR A 130 -2.81 3.37 -7.88
C TYR A 130 -1.85 2.67 -8.85
N LEU A 131 -1.85 1.34 -8.90
CA LEU A 131 -1.02 0.60 -9.85
C LEU A 131 -1.39 0.94 -11.31
N TRP A 132 -2.67 1.15 -11.61
CA TRP A 132 -3.15 1.41 -12.96
C TRP A 132 -3.01 2.87 -13.40
N SER A 133 -3.22 3.83 -12.49
CA SER A 133 -3.40 5.25 -12.83
C SER A 133 -2.55 6.23 -12.02
N ARG A 134 -1.71 5.75 -11.09
CA ARG A 134 -0.91 6.55 -10.15
C ARG A 134 -1.78 7.52 -9.30
N SER A 135 -1.12 8.28 -8.44
CA SER A 135 -1.79 9.28 -7.59
C SER A 135 -2.24 10.50 -8.40
N PRO A 136 -3.30 11.22 -7.95
CA PRO A 136 -3.77 12.42 -8.63
C PRO A 136 -2.64 13.44 -8.82
N GLY A 137 -2.62 14.08 -10.00
CA GLY A 137 -1.54 14.98 -10.40
C GLY A 137 -0.36 14.27 -11.10
N LYS A 138 -0.33 12.93 -11.10
CA LYS A 138 0.64 12.12 -11.83
C LYS A 138 -0.05 11.35 -12.95
N SER A 139 0.69 11.03 -14.02
CA SER A 139 0.16 10.32 -15.19
C SER A 139 0.80 8.94 -15.33
N GLY A 140 0.27 8.06 -16.17
CA GLY A 140 0.93 6.78 -16.46
C GLY A 140 0.53 5.62 -15.55
N SER A 141 1.26 4.51 -15.65
CA SER A 141 0.85 3.20 -15.14
C SER A 141 2.05 2.32 -14.81
N HIS A 142 1.94 1.52 -13.75
CA HIS A 142 2.99 0.60 -13.32
C HIS A 142 3.23 -0.57 -14.30
N PHE A 143 2.32 -0.75 -15.26
CA PHE A 143 2.35 -1.85 -16.24
C PHE A 143 2.86 -1.40 -17.61
N HIS A 144 2.92 -0.09 -17.86
CA HIS A 144 3.22 0.46 -19.18
C HIS A 144 4.69 0.90 -19.26
N PRO A 145 5.52 0.31 -20.15
CA PRO A 145 6.95 0.59 -20.19
C PRO A 145 7.30 2.03 -20.59
N SER A 146 6.40 2.73 -21.28
CA SER A 146 6.59 4.16 -21.61
C SER A 146 5.93 5.10 -20.61
N SER A 147 5.56 4.62 -19.41
CA SER A 147 5.13 5.52 -18.33
C SER A 147 6.27 6.47 -17.98
N ASP A 148 5.92 7.72 -17.74
CA ASP A 148 6.73 8.77 -17.10
C ASP A 148 7.32 8.37 -15.73
N LEU A 149 6.83 7.30 -15.12
CA LEU A 149 7.37 6.68 -13.91
C LEU A 149 8.76 6.04 -14.12
N PHE A 150 9.09 5.66 -15.36
CA PHE A 150 10.23 4.80 -15.66
C PHE A 150 11.24 5.48 -16.58
N GLN A 151 12.52 5.18 -16.34
CA GLN A 151 13.58 5.58 -17.25
C GLN A 151 13.58 4.69 -18.49
N PRO A 152 14.06 5.17 -19.66
CA PRO A 152 14.05 4.38 -20.90
C PRO A 152 14.80 3.04 -20.80
N ASN A 153 15.81 2.94 -19.95
CA ASN A 153 16.57 1.71 -19.71
C ASN A 153 15.82 0.68 -18.82
N GLU A 154 14.76 1.09 -18.12
CA GLU A 154 13.94 0.22 -17.25
C GLU A 154 12.80 -0.47 -18.01
N LYS A 155 12.57 -0.12 -19.29
CA LYS A 155 11.45 -0.65 -20.10
C LYS A 155 11.35 -2.18 -20.12
N LYS A 156 12.49 -2.87 -20.20
CA LYS A 156 12.53 -4.34 -20.23
C LYS A 156 12.07 -4.95 -18.90
N ASP A 157 12.45 -4.32 -17.78
CA ASP A 157 12.04 -4.75 -16.44
C ASP A 157 10.52 -4.66 -16.28
N ILE A 158 9.91 -3.60 -16.82
CA ILE A 158 8.45 -3.43 -16.82
C ILE A 158 7.77 -4.49 -17.67
N LEU A 159 8.27 -4.75 -18.88
CA LEU A 159 7.73 -5.81 -19.74
C LEU A 159 7.78 -7.18 -19.07
N THR A 160 8.89 -7.51 -18.39
CA THR A 160 9.01 -8.76 -17.62
C THR A 160 7.95 -8.84 -16.52
N SER A 161 7.84 -7.81 -15.68
CA SER A 161 6.86 -7.81 -14.58
C SER A 161 5.41 -7.83 -15.06
N THR A 162 5.08 -7.08 -16.11
CA THR A 162 3.74 -7.12 -16.72
C THR A 162 3.44 -8.50 -17.30
N THR A 163 4.43 -9.18 -17.89
CA THR A 163 4.27 -10.57 -18.37
C THR A 163 4.01 -11.55 -17.22
N CYS A 164 4.77 -11.46 -16.12
CA CYS A 164 4.54 -12.30 -14.94
C CYS A 164 3.15 -12.04 -14.32
N TRP A 165 2.72 -10.79 -14.27
CA TRP A 165 1.39 -10.41 -13.81
C TRP A 165 0.29 -10.99 -14.72
N LEU A 166 0.44 -10.87 -16.03
CA LEU A 166 -0.49 -11.44 -17.02
C LEU A 166 -0.56 -12.97 -16.91
N ALA A 167 0.58 -13.62 -16.65
CA ALA A 167 0.61 -15.06 -16.40
C ALA A 167 -0.20 -15.45 -15.16
N MET A 168 -0.08 -14.69 -14.06
CA MET A 168 -0.92 -14.91 -12.87
C MET A 168 -2.40 -14.65 -13.15
N ALA A 169 -2.73 -13.55 -13.84
CA ALA A 169 -4.11 -13.24 -14.21
C ALA A 169 -4.72 -14.34 -15.10
N GLY A 170 -3.94 -14.85 -16.06
CA GLY A 170 -4.32 -15.99 -16.89
C GLY A 170 -4.52 -17.28 -16.10
N LEU A 171 -3.65 -17.55 -15.11
CA LEU A 171 -3.83 -18.68 -14.18
C LEU A 171 -5.14 -18.56 -13.39
N LEU A 172 -5.42 -17.38 -12.81
CA LEU A 172 -6.67 -17.15 -12.08
C LEU A 172 -7.89 -17.27 -12.97
N ALA A 173 -7.82 -16.80 -14.22
CA ALA A 173 -8.90 -16.98 -15.20
C ALA A 173 -9.13 -18.47 -15.51
N GLY A 174 -8.06 -19.24 -15.76
CA GLY A 174 -8.15 -20.68 -15.96
C GLY A 174 -8.74 -21.42 -14.75
N LEU A 175 -8.29 -21.09 -13.55
CA LEU A 175 -8.83 -21.65 -12.31
C LEU A 175 -10.30 -21.26 -12.08
N THR A 176 -10.71 -20.06 -12.50
CA THR A 176 -12.11 -19.61 -12.47
C THR A 176 -12.99 -20.49 -13.36
N VAL A 177 -12.50 -20.86 -14.55
CA VAL A 177 -13.21 -21.78 -15.46
C VAL A 177 -13.32 -23.18 -14.86
N VAL A 178 -12.27 -23.68 -14.22
CA VAL A 178 -12.20 -25.06 -13.69
C VAL A 178 -12.98 -25.22 -12.38
N MET A 179 -12.85 -24.26 -11.46
CA MET A 179 -13.37 -24.36 -10.08
C MET A 179 -14.67 -23.54 -9.87
N GLY A 180 -15.02 -22.70 -10.84
CA GLY A 180 -16.13 -21.77 -10.75
C GLY A 180 -15.76 -20.44 -10.08
N PRO A 181 -16.43 -19.33 -10.47
CA PRO A 181 -16.11 -18.00 -9.99
C PRO A 181 -16.31 -17.82 -8.49
N LEU A 182 -17.30 -18.50 -7.90
CA LEU A 182 -17.55 -18.41 -6.46
C LEU A 182 -16.39 -19.01 -5.65
N GLN A 183 -15.74 -20.06 -6.15
CA GLN A 183 -14.63 -20.68 -5.44
C GLN A 183 -13.38 -19.81 -5.48
N ILE A 184 -13.10 -19.15 -6.61
CA ILE A 184 -12.01 -18.17 -6.73
C ILE A 184 -12.30 -16.90 -5.93
N LEU A 185 -13.57 -16.48 -5.85
CA LEU A 185 -13.97 -15.40 -4.96
C LEU A 185 -13.60 -15.72 -3.51
N LYS A 186 -13.99 -16.90 -3.01
CA LYS A 186 -13.73 -17.34 -1.62
C LYS A 186 -12.24 -17.57 -1.34
N LEU A 187 -11.53 -18.25 -2.24
CA LEU A 187 -10.14 -18.68 -2.01
C LEU A 187 -9.09 -17.60 -2.30
N TYR A 188 -9.37 -16.69 -3.23
CA TYR A 188 -8.35 -15.75 -3.70
C TYR A 188 -8.82 -14.30 -3.61
N ALA A 189 -9.96 -13.95 -4.21
CA ALA A 189 -10.34 -12.54 -4.36
C ALA A 189 -10.68 -11.86 -3.03
N VAL A 190 -11.40 -12.53 -2.12
CA VAL A 190 -11.68 -11.97 -0.79
C VAL A 190 -10.38 -11.81 0.04
N PRO A 191 -9.50 -12.84 0.16
CA PRO A 191 -8.18 -12.65 0.77
C PRO A 191 -7.32 -11.56 0.12
N TYR A 192 -7.34 -11.45 -1.20
CA TYR A 192 -6.63 -10.40 -1.94
C TYR A 192 -7.08 -9.01 -1.50
N TRP A 193 -8.39 -8.76 -1.40
CA TRP A 193 -8.88 -7.46 -0.91
C TRP A 193 -8.53 -7.20 0.55
N ILE A 194 -8.45 -8.22 1.40
CA ILE A 194 -7.94 -8.07 2.77
C ILE A 194 -6.45 -7.71 2.78
N PHE A 195 -5.65 -8.29 1.89
CA PHE A 195 -4.27 -7.87 1.69
C PHE A 195 -4.19 -6.40 1.25
N VAL A 196 -5.01 -5.99 0.28
CA VAL A 196 -5.07 -4.59 -0.18
C VAL A 196 -5.40 -3.66 0.98
N MET A 197 -6.39 -4.01 1.81
CA MET A 197 -6.73 -3.23 3.00
C MET A 197 -5.57 -3.15 3.99
N TRP A 198 -4.83 -4.24 4.23
CA TRP A 198 -3.63 -4.21 5.08
C TRP A 198 -2.55 -3.29 4.52
N LEU A 199 -2.27 -3.39 3.23
CA LEU A 199 -1.26 -2.57 2.56
C LEU A 199 -1.63 -1.09 2.62
N ASP A 200 -2.85 -0.72 2.24
CA ASP A 200 -3.30 0.67 2.26
C ASP A 200 -3.38 1.21 3.70
N PHE A 201 -3.81 0.40 4.67
CA PHE A 201 -3.82 0.77 6.09
C PHE A 201 -2.42 1.10 6.61
N VAL A 202 -1.47 0.18 6.43
CA VAL A 202 -0.10 0.36 6.92
C VAL A 202 0.59 1.49 6.19
N THR A 203 0.43 1.58 4.87
CA THR A 203 1.03 2.65 4.06
C THR A 203 0.47 4.00 4.49
N TYR A 204 -0.85 4.14 4.63
CA TYR A 204 -1.44 5.41 5.07
C TYR A 204 -0.91 5.84 6.44
N LEU A 205 -0.87 4.92 7.40
CA LEU A 205 -0.30 5.20 8.73
C LEU A 205 1.17 5.58 8.63
N HIS A 206 1.98 4.83 7.89
CA HIS A 206 3.41 5.06 7.72
C HIS A 206 3.73 6.44 7.11
N HIS A 207 2.82 7.00 6.30
CA HIS A 207 3.01 8.30 5.65
C HIS A 207 2.46 9.50 6.43
N LEU A 208 1.44 9.29 7.28
CA LEU A 208 0.80 10.37 8.05
C LEU A 208 1.28 10.45 9.50
N PHE A 209 2.12 9.51 9.93
CA PHE A 209 2.90 9.70 11.14
C PHE A 209 4.19 10.47 10.82
N PRO A 210 4.35 11.72 11.31
CA PRO A 210 5.54 12.55 11.04
C PRO A 210 6.83 12.07 11.74
N GLN A 211 6.97 10.77 12.03
CA GLN A 211 8.04 10.23 12.89
C GLN A 211 8.68 8.96 12.32
N ILE A 212 9.39 8.99 11.18
CA ILE A 212 10.36 7.92 10.88
C ILE A 212 11.60 8.44 10.14
N PRO A 213 12.77 8.42 10.80
CA PRO A 213 14.05 8.15 10.12
C PRO A 213 14.78 6.93 10.70
N HIS A 214 15.39 6.08 9.87
CA HIS A 214 16.17 4.91 10.30
C HIS A 214 17.69 5.16 10.34
N TYR A 215 18.28 5.24 11.56
CA TYR A 215 19.71 5.03 11.93
C TYR A 215 19.77 4.58 13.41
N HIS A 216 20.82 4.86 14.20
CA HIS A 216 20.84 4.71 15.67
C HIS A 216 19.70 5.54 16.31
N LEU A 217 18.49 5.01 16.19
CA LEU A 217 17.23 5.75 16.18
C LEU A 217 16.90 6.32 17.54
N VAL A 218 17.28 5.57 18.58
CA VAL A 218 17.15 6.00 19.97
C VAL A 218 18.07 7.19 20.23
N GLU A 219 19.35 7.11 19.84
CA GLU A 219 20.32 8.21 20.04
C GLU A 219 19.96 9.46 19.23
N ALA A 220 19.54 9.30 17.97
CA ALA A 220 19.09 10.41 17.13
C ALA A 220 17.79 11.04 17.66
N THR A 221 16.84 10.23 18.15
CA THR A 221 15.60 10.72 18.76
C THR A 221 15.89 11.48 20.06
N GLU A 222 16.74 10.95 20.94
CA GLU A 222 17.16 11.64 22.16
C GLU A 222 17.91 12.94 21.85
N ALA A 223 18.73 12.98 20.80
CA ALA A 223 19.40 14.20 20.34
C ALA A 223 18.43 15.22 19.71
N ALA A 224 17.37 14.76 19.02
CA ALA A 224 16.39 15.62 18.36
C ALA A 224 15.29 16.14 19.30
N LYS A 225 14.93 15.40 20.36
CA LYS A 225 13.93 15.79 21.38
C LYS A 225 14.12 17.22 21.91
N PRO A 226 15.32 17.65 22.36
CA PRO A 226 15.50 19.03 22.83
C PRO A 226 15.42 20.07 21.71
N VAL A 227 15.79 19.71 20.47
CA VAL A 227 15.68 20.60 19.30
C VAL A 227 14.23 20.83 18.90
N LEU A 228 13.42 19.77 18.90
CA LEU A 228 12.00 19.82 18.55
C LEU A 228 11.14 20.40 19.69
N GLY A 229 11.57 20.25 20.94
CA GLY A 229 10.91 20.84 22.12
C GLY A 229 9.42 20.52 22.17
N LYS A 230 8.58 21.56 22.21
CA LYS A 230 7.11 21.43 22.26
C LYS A 230 6.48 20.77 21.02
N TYR A 231 7.22 20.65 19.92
CA TYR A 231 6.76 20.01 18.69
C TYR A 231 7.03 18.50 18.67
N TYR A 232 7.86 18.00 19.58
CA TYR A 232 8.08 16.57 19.72
C TYR A 232 6.81 15.89 20.26
N ARG A 233 6.33 14.86 19.55
CA ARG A 233 5.20 14.03 19.96
C ARG A 233 5.71 12.60 20.14
N GLU A 234 5.57 12.05 21.33
CA GLU A 234 5.88 10.64 21.59
C GLU A 234 4.68 9.79 21.10
N PRO A 235 4.88 8.82 20.20
CA PRO A 235 3.80 7.96 19.73
C PRO A 235 3.34 6.98 20.83
N ASP A 236 2.03 6.72 20.89
CA ASP A 236 1.46 5.74 21.82
C ASP A 236 1.98 4.32 21.50
N LYS A 237 2.45 3.60 22.51
CA LYS A 237 2.87 2.20 22.34
C LYS A 237 1.67 1.30 22.07
N SER A 238 1.77 0.51 21.01
CA SER A 238 0.77 -0.50 20.67
C SER A 238 0.73 -1.63 21.71
N GLY A 239 -0.48 -2.02 22.14
CA GLY A 239 -0.71 -3.31 22.81
C GLY A 239 -0.78 -4.46 21.80
N PRO A 240 -1.19 -5.68 22.20
CA PRO A 240 -1.29 -6.84 21.31
C PRO A 240 -2.17 -6.61 20.07
N PHE A 241 -3.17 -5.74 20.21
CA PHE A 241 -3.98 -5.23 19.11
C PHE A 241 -3.87 -3.70 19.07
N PRO A 242 -3.49 -3.09 17.95
CA PRO A 242 -3.19 -1.67 17.90
C PRO A 242 -4.44 -0.81 17.65
N PHE A 243 -5.49 -0.96 18.49
CA PHE A 243 -6.79 -0.32 18.24
C PHE A 243 -6.75 1.22 18.17
N HIS A 244 -5.81 1.85 18.88
CA HIS A 244 -5.61 3.31 18.84
C HIS A 244 -5.23 3.83 17.44
N LEU A 245 -4.63 2.99 16.58
CA LEU A 245 -4.28 3.35 15.21
C LEU A 245 -5.54 3.59 14.34
N PHE A 246 -6.64 2.89 14.60
CA PHE A 246 -7.90 3.15 13.88
C PHE A 246 -8.46 4.54 14.21
N GLY A 247 -8.30 4.99 15.46
CA GLY A 247 -8.69 6.35 15.85
C GLY A 247 -7.80 7.42 15.20
N ALA A 248 -6.49 7.17 15.10
CA ALA A 248 -5.56 8.05 14.39
C ALA A 248 -5.90 8.13 12.89
N LEU A 249 -6.12 6.98 12.25
CA LEU A 249 -6.57 6.88 10.87
C LEU A 249 -7.87 7.67 10.65
N ALA A 250 -8.89 7.44 11.47
CA ALA A 250 -10.19 8.11 11.33
C ALA A 250 -10.09 9.64 11.50
N ARG A 251 -9.25 10.11 12.43
CA ARG A 251 -8.99 11.56 12.59
C ARG A 251 -8.28 12.13 11.37
N SER A 252 -7.25 11.46 10.89
CA SER A 252 -6.48 11.94 9.73
C SER A 252 -7.35 12.00 8.48
N MET A 253 -8.14 10.95 8.22
CA MET A 253 -9.12 10.94 7.12
C MET A 253 -10.17 12.05 7.22
N LYS A 254 -10.49 12.52 8.44
CA LYS A 254 -11.48 13.59 8.66
C LYS A 254 -10.88 14.99 8.57
N SER A 255 -9.60 15.15 8.89
CA SER A 255 -8.99 16.45 9.13
C SER A 255 -7.90 16.82 8.13
N ASP A 256 -7.21 15.83 7.54
CA ASP A 256 -5.99 16.02 6.75
C ASP A 256 -6.27 15.85 5.25
N HIS A 257 -6.91 16.85 4.63
CA HIS A 257 -7.42 16.74 3.26
C HIS A 257 -6.49 17.35 2.19
N TYR A 258 -5.91 18.52 2.44
CA TYR A 258 -5.03 19.21 1.48
C TYR A 258 -4.02 20.10 2.20
N VAL A 259 -3.02 20.61 1.48
CA VAL A 259 -2.03 21.59 1.96
C VAL A 259 -2.08 22.86 1.12
N SER A 260 -1.56 23.98 1.66
CA SER A 260 -1.51 25.25 0.93
C SER A 260 -0.68 25.14 -0.35
N ASP A 261 -1.10 25.84 -1.40
CA ASP A 261 -0.34 25.93 -2.66
C ASP A 261 0.97 26.75 -2.52
N THR A 262 1.16 27.50 -1.42
CA THR A 262 2.33 28.37 -1.21
C THR A 262 2.91 28.24 0.20
N GLY A 263 4.19 28.58 0.33
CA GLY A 263 4.92 28.62 1.60
C GLY A 263 6.05 27.59 1.70
N ASP A 264 7.09 27.94 2.46
CA ASP A 264 8.26 27.07 2.65
C ASP A 264 7.96 25.88 3.58
N ILE A 265 7.04 26.07 4.53
CA ILE A 265 6.54 25.03 5.45
C ILE A 265 5.01 25.09 5.43
N ILE A 266 4.38 23.99 5.02
CA ILE A 266 2.93 23.89 4.85
C ILE A 266 2.35 22.75 5.70
N TYR A 267 1.11 22.93 6.16
CA TYR A 267 0.41 21.97 7.03
C TYR A 267 -0.91 21.54 6.41
N TYR A 268 -1.36 20.33 6.78
CA TYR A 268 -2.65 19.79 6.37
C TYR A 268 -3.82 20.65 6.86
N GLN A 269 -4.84 20.76 6.02
CA GLN A 269 -6.07 21.53 6.23
C GLN A 269 -7.30 20.67 5.96
N THR A 270 -8.42 21.04 6.60
CA THR A 270 -9.67 20.30 6.55
C THR A 270 -10.64 20.87 5.50
N ASP A 271 -11.13 20.04 4.58
CA ASP A 271 -12.33 20.33 3.78
C ASP A 271 -13.62 20.20 4.64
N PRO A 272 -14.35 21.31 4.88
CA PRO A 272 -15.58 21.28 5.68
C PRO A 272 -16.71 20.48 5.04
N LYS A 273 -16.68 20.25 3.72
CA LYS A 273 -17.71 19.47 3.01
C LYS A 273 -17.55 17.97 3.24
N LEU A 274 -16.31 17.49 3.40
CA LEU A 274 -16.03 16.08 3.72
C LEU A 274 -16.16 15.79 5.22
N ALA A 275 -15.84 16.77 6.08
CA ALA A 275 -15.90 16.61 7.53
C ALA A 275 -17.32 16.64 8.15
N GLY A 276 -18.37 16.76 7.33
CA GLY A 276 -19.78 16.76 7.77
C GLY A 276 -20.26 18.11 8.32
N GLY A 277 -19.85 19.21 7.69
CA GLY A 277 -19.89 20.60 8.20
C GLY A 277 -21.06 21.03 9.09
N ALA A 278 -20.70 21.69 10.19
CA ALA A 278 -21.38 22.91 10.57
C ALA A 278 -20.68 24.06 9.80
N GLN A 279 -21.42 24.78 8.97
CA GLN A 279 -20.99 26.09 8.49
C GLN A 279 -20.78 26.99 9.72
N ALA A 280 -19.56 27.46 9.94
CA ALA A 280 -19.36 28.64 10.76
C ALA A 280 -19.90 29.82 9.94
N SER A 281 -21.06 30.34 10.34
CA SER A 281 -21.57 31.62 9.88
C SER A 281 -20.66 32.74 10.40
N ASP A 282 -20.24 33.59 9.45
CA ASP A 282 -19.67 34.95 9.53
C ASP A 282 -19.08 35.45 10.87
#